data_AF-A0AAN9ZDH3-F1
#
_entry.id   AF-A0AAN9ZDH3-F1
#
_cell.length_a   1.000
_cell.length_b   1.000
_cell.length_c   1.000
_cell.angle_alpha   90.00
_cell.angle_beta   90.00
_cell.angle_gamma   90.00
#
_symmetry.space_group_name_H-M   'P 1'
#
loop_
_entity.id
_entity.type
_entity.pdbx_description
1 polymer ?
#
loop_
_entity_poly.entity_id
_entity_poly.type
_entity_poly.pdbx_seq_one_letter_code
_entity_poly.pdbx_strand_id
1 'polypeptide(L)'
;MGEAAETSTPAAGKGEAAKGDKCKSTWDKTKMHWDYFVNNITVEPMLACYIMPSVLASLATQNLNLEKACYVNLGYETKVCEALTARETANYTEEETSVQQLVAGMTVWKTIVQSAIPSVMMLFLGSWSDRHGRRKPLMLMPIIGEFLTSMGLILCTYFFFELPMEVAGACEAIFPAITGGWFTMFMAVFSYIGDVTTVEMRTLRIGIVNLFVSLGIPIGMALSGVLYVKIGFYGIFSISATLYIISFFYGMSHIKEEKTQTPISNKPRPGQTCATVRDFFDIDHVIETFKVVFKEGKGNRKMRVIMLMVCCMVIIGPMHGKYEKYDLFATSALRTVLI
;
A
#
# COMPACT_ATOMS: atom_id res chain seq x y z
N MET A 1 11.84 -67.93 -62.88
CA MET A 1 12.50 -68.58 -61.74
C MET A 1 12.78 -67.51 -60.70
N GLY A 2 12.25 -67.66 -59.49
CA GLY A 2 12.63 -66.84 -58.32
C GLY A 2 11.56 -65.84 -57.88
N GLU A 3 10.61 -66.34 -57.09
CA GLU A 3 9.72 -65.59 -56.20
C GLU A 3 10.42 -65.39 -54.83
N ALA A 4 9.86 -64.50 -53.99
CA ALA A 4 10.16 -64.18 -52.57
C ALA A 4 10.97 -62.88 -52.34
N ALA A 5 10.74 -62.09 -51.29
CA ALA A 5 9.66 -61.94 -50.32
C ALA A 5 9.97 -60.66 -49.51
N GLU A 6 8.94 -60.02 -48.98
CA GLU A 6 9.01 -58.89 -48.05
C GLU A 6 9.89 -59.17 -46.82
N THR A 7 10.61 -58.15 -46.36
CA THR A 7 10.96 -58.02 -44.94
C THR A 7 10.71 -56.59 -44.49
N SER A 8 9.69 -56.46 -43.64
CA SER A 8 9.29 -55.27 -42.90
C SER A 8 10.33 -54.87 -41.87
N THR A 9 10.61 -53.56 -41.76
CA THR A 9 11.10 -52.94 -40.51
C THR A 9 10.46 -51.56 -40.39
N PRO A 10 9.52 -51.31 -39.45
CA PRO A 10 9.04 -49.96 -39.20
C PRO A 10 9.72 -49.34 -37.97
N ALA A 11 9.93 -48.03 -38.10
CA ALA A 11 9.81 -47.01 -37.04
C ALA A 11 10.92 -46.88 -35.98
N ALA A 12 11.97 -46.12 -36.34
CA ALA A 12 12.66 -45.24 -35.40
C ALA A 12 12.88 -43.89 -36.11
N GLY A 13 12.12 -42.86 -35.74
CA GLY A 13 12.31 -41.52 -36.33
C GLY A 13 11.21 -40.48 -36.15
N LYS A 14 10.01 -40.85 -35.65
CA LYS A 14 8.90 -39.88 -35.47
C LYS A 14 8.72 -39.37 -34.03
N GLY A 15 9.51 -39.83 -33.06
CA GLY A 15 9.35 -39.50 -31.64
C GLY A 15 10.04 -38.21 -31.17
N GLU A 16 11.21 -37.87 -31.73
CA GLU A 16 12.02 -36.73 -31.23
C GLU A 16 11.63 -35.39 -31.83
N ALA A 17 11.28 -35.33 -33.12
CA ALA A 17 10.83 -34.09 -33.76
C ALA A 17 9.51 -33.55 -33.16
N ALA A 18 8.56 -34.45 -32.85
CA ALA A 18 7.26 -34.08 -32.28
C ALA A 18 7.36 -33.55 -30.83
N LYS A 19 8.42 -33.92 -30.09
CA LYS A 19 8.66 -33.46 -28.71
C LYS A 19 9.29 -32.06 -28.71
N GLY A 20 10.20 -31.78 -29.65
CA GLY A 20 10.82 -30.47 -29.84
C GLY A 20 9.82 -29.38 -30.28
N ASP A 21 8.91 -29.71 -31.20
CA ASP A 21 7.89 -28.76 -31.68
C ASP A 21 6.78 -28.50 -30.65
N LYS A 22 6.34 -29.52 -29.90
CA LYS A 22 5.39 -29.31 -28.79
C LYS A 22 6.00 -28.44 -27.70
N CYS A 23 7.26 -28.69 -27.34
CA CYS A 23 7.98 -27.88 -26.36
C CYS A 23 8.06 -26.42 -26.84
N LYS A 24 8.60 -26.15 -28.04
CA LYS A 24 8.67 -24.78 -28.61
C LYS A 24 7.31 -24.09 -28.67
N SER A 25 6.25 -24.76 -29.15
CA SER A 25 4.91 -24.16 -29.21
C SER A 25 4.32 -23.82 -27.83
N THR A 26 4.69 -24.57 -26.79
CA THR A 26 4.23 -24.33 -25.41
C THR A 26 5.05 -23.21 -24.77
N TRP A 27 6.37 -23.16 -24.99
CA TRP A 27 7.24 -22.05 -24.56
C TRP A 27 6.86 -20.73 -25.25
N ASP A 28 6.57 -20.75 -26.55
CA ASP A 28 6.16 -19.56 -27.31
C ASP A 28 4.77 -19.07 -26.86
N LYS A 29 3.83 -19.97 -26.58
CA LYS A 29 2.53 -19.61 -25.96
C LYS A 29 2.69 -19.03 -24.56
N THR A 30 3.56 -19.62 -23.74
CA THR A 30 3.81 -19.14 -22.36
C THR A 30 4.51 -17.78 -22.38
N LYS A 31 5.44 -17.56 -23.31
CA LYS A 31 6.14 -16.30 -23.51
C LYS A 31 5.20 -15.21 -24.03
N MET A 32 4.31 -15.54 -24.98
CA MET A 32 3.30 -14.60 -25.48
C MET A 32 2.27 -14.23 -24.40
N HIS A 33 1.88 -15.19 -23.56
CA HIS A 33 1.02 -14.92 -22.39
C HIS A 33 1.75 -14.08 -21.32
N TRP A 34 3.05 -14.30 -21.12
CA TRP A 34 3.89 -13.51 -20.22
C TRP A 34 4.09 -12.08 -20.71
N ASP A 35 4.38 -11.88 -22.00
CA ASP A 35 4.52 -10.56 -22.61
C ASP A 35 3.17 -9.80 -22.60
N TYR A 36 2.05 -10.50 -22.80
CA TYR A 36 0.72 -9.93 -22.63
C TYR A 36 0.43 -9.54 -21.17
N PHE A 37 0.84 -10.38 -20.21
CA PHE A 37 0.69 -10.11 -18.78
C PHE A 37 1.54 -8.90 -18.35
N VAL A 38 2.81 -8.85 -18.75
CA VAL A 38 3.75 -7.74 -18.47
C VAL A 38 3.29 -6.44 -19.12
N ASN A 39 2.73 -6.47 -20.33
CA ASN A 39 2.19 -5.28 -20.99
C ASN A 39 0.88 -4.76 -20.35
N ASN A 40 0.14 -5.61 -19.63
CA ASN A 40 -1.08 -5.22 -18.91
C ASN A 40 -0.81 -4.75 -17.47
N ILE A 41 0.36 -5.10 -16.92
CA ILE A 41 0.84 -4.61 -15.64
C ILE A 41 1.26 -3.14 -15.81
N THR A 42 0.55 -2.22 -15.14
CA THR A 42 0.83 -0.78 -15.21
C THR A 42 0.95 -0.13 -13.84
N VAL A 43 0.06 -0.45 -12.90
CA VAL A 43 -0.04 0.19 -11.57
C VAL A 43 0.35 -0.75 -10.44
N GLU A 44 0.37 -2.05 -10.72
CA GLU A 44 0.64 -3.13 -9.79
C GLU A 44 2.07 -3.06 -9.21
N PRO A 45 3.14 -2.80 -10.00
CA PRO A 45 4.51 -2.74 -9.46
C PRO A 45 4.71 -1.49 -8.60
N MET A 46 4.12 -0.36 -8.99
CA MET A 46 4.12 0.86 -8.18
C MET A 46 3.46 0.59 -6.82
N LEU A 47 2.30 -0.06 -6.83
CA LEU A 47 1.55 -0.37 -5.62
C LEU A 47 2.30 -1.38 -4.73
N ALA A 48 2.91 -2.40 -5.32
CA ALA A 48 3.78 -3.33 -4.59
C ALA A 48 4.96 -2.60 -3.93
N CYS A 49 5.64 -1.73 -4.67
CA CYS A 49 6.73 -0.89 -4.16
C CYS A 49 6.26 0.23 -3.21
N TYR A 50 4.96 0.42 -3.02
CA TYR A 50 4.40 1.31 -1.99
C TYR A 50 4.04 0.54 -0.71
N ILE A 51 3.36 -0.60 -0.85
CA ILE A 51 2.85 -1.39 0.27
C ILE A 51 3.97 -2.17 0.97
N MET A 52 4.86 -2.82 0.20
CA MET A 52 5.94 -3.61 0.78
C MET A 52 6.83 -2.82 1.74
N PRO A 53 7.40 -1.65 1.37
CA PRO A 53 8.20 -0.87 2.31
C PRO A 53 7.37 -0.30 3.48
N SER A 54 6.09 0.00 3.28
CA SER A 54 5.22 0.48 4.36
C SER A 54 5.02 -0.57 5.44
N VAL A 55 4.71 -1.81 5.04
CA VAL A 55 4.60 -2.94 5.96
C VAL A 55 5.96 -3.31 6.55
N LEU A 56 7.03 -3.27 5.77
CA LEU A 56 8.39 -3.52 6.25
C LEU A 56 8.78 -2.55 7.38
N ALA A 57 8.50 -1.25 7.20
CA ALA A 57 8.80 -0.21 8.18
C ALA A 57 7.87 -0.25 9.41
N SER A 58 6.67 -0.81 9.30
CA SER A 58 5.67 -0.81 10.38
C SER A 58 6.19 -1.50 11.66
N LEU A 59 6.80 -2.69 11.56
CA LEU A 59 7.35 -3.41 12.71
C LEU A 59 8.55 -2.68 13.32
N ALA A 60 9.44 -2.13 12.49
CA ALA A 60 10.58 -1.36 12.95
C ALA A 60 10.11 -0.10 13.70
N THR A 61 9.06 0.54 13.21
CA THR A 61 8.45 1.72 13.86
C THR A 61 7.80 1.34 15.18
N GLN A 62 7.08 0.22 15.25
CA GLN A 62 6.51 -0.30 16.50
C GLN A 62 7.59 -0.55 17.57
N ASN A 63 8.67 -1.25 17.20
CA ASN A 63 9.79 -1.49 18.11
C ASN A 63 10.50 -0.19 18.52
N LEU A 64 10.70 0.74 17.58
CA LEU A 64 11.30 2.04 17.86
C LEU A 64 10.48 2.83 18.88
N ASN A 65 9.16 2.81 18.74
CA ASN A 65 8.25 3.50 19.65
C ASN A 65 8.24 2.85 21.05
N LEU A 66 8.32 1.52 21.14
CA LEU A 66 8.47 0.82 22.42
C LEU A 66 9.79 1.15 23.12
N GLU A 67 10.90 1.13 22.38
CA GLU A 67 12.22 1.45 22.93
C GLU A 67 12.29 2.92 23.38
N LYS A 68 11.81 3.87 22.56
CA LYS A 68 11.75 5.29 22.94
C LYS A 68 10.84 5.54 24.14
N ALA A 69 9.71 4.86 24.23
CA ALA A 69 8.83 4.95 25.39
C ALA A 69 9.53 4.52 26.69
N CYS A 70 10.33 3.46 26.63
CA CYS A 70 11.08 2.95 27.77
C CYS A 70 12.26 3.87 28.16
N TYR A 71 13.10 4.22 27.19
CA TYR A 71 14.34 4.98 27.43
C TYR A 71 14.10 6.48 27.68
N VAL A 72 13.24 7.12 26.88
CA VAL A 72 13.13 8.59 26.85
C VAL A 72 11.94 9.08 27.67
N ASN A 73 10.77 8.47 27.49
CA ASN A 73 9.55 8.97 28.12
C ASN A 73 9.43 8.53 29.59
N LEU A 74 9.70 7.25 29.88
CA LEU A 74 9.64 6.70 31.25
C LEU A 74 10.99 6.71 31.97
N GLY A 75 12.11 6.78 31.23
CA GLY A 75 13.44 6.91 31.81
C GLY A 75 13.88 5.70 32.64
N TYR A 76 13.46 4.50 32.27
CA TYR A 76 13.87 3.28 32.99
C TYR A 76 15.35 2.95 32.79
N GLU A 77 15.92 2.16 33.70
CA GLU A 77 17.31 1.71 33.59
C GLU A 77 17.51 0.86 32.33
N THR A 78 18.67 0.99 31.67
CA THR A 78 18.99 0.31 30.41
C THR A 78 18.73 -1.20 30.46
N LYS A 79 19.01 -1.86 31.59
CA LYS A 79 18.77 -3.30 31.77
C LYS A 79 17.29 -3.69 31.65
N VAL A 80 16.38 -2.83 32.12
CA VAL A 80 14.94 -3.06 32.03
C VAL A 80 14.52 -2.96 30.57
N CYS A 81 14.92 -1.90 29.87
CA CYS A 81 14.57 -1.70 28.47
C CYS A 81 15.18 -2.78 27.55
N GLU A 82 16.42 -3.21 27.80
CA GLU A 82 17.04 -4.33 27.09
C GLU A 82 16.29 -5.66 27.32
N ALA A 83 15.88 -5.94 28.55
CA ALA A 83 15.07 -7.13 28.87
C ALA A 83 13.69 -7.09 28.17
N LEU A 84 13.05 -5.92 28.11
CA LEU A 84 11.79 -5.72 27.37
C LEU A 84 11.98 -5.94 25.85
N THR A 85 13.05 -5.42 25.25
CA THR A 85 13.38 -5.65 23.83
C THR A 85 13.70 -7.12 23.54
N ALA A 86 14.38 -7.80 24.47
CA ALA A 86 14.68 -9.23 24.41
C ALA A 86 13.46 -10.13 24.69
N ARG A 87 12.33 -9.56 25.14
CA ARG A 87 11.11 -10.26 25.57
C ARG A 87 11.30 -11.14 26.81
N GLU A 88 12.24 -10.77 27.69
CA GLU A 88 12.48 -11.40 28.99
C GLU A 88 11.63 -10.71 30.08
N THR A 89 10.29 -10.77 29.96
CA THR A 89 9.38 -9.91 30.74
C THR A 89 8.87 -10.51 32.06
N ALA A 90 9.33 -11.72 32.42
CA ALA A 90 8.83 -12.45 33.61
C ALA A 90 8.97 -11.66 34.92
N ASN A 91 9.96 -10.78 35.03
CA ASN A 91 10.21 -9.95 36.22
C ASN A 91 9.81 -8.48 36.04
N TYR A 92 9.38 -8.06 34.85
CA TYR A 92 9.17 -6.65 34.48
C TYR A 92 7.77 -6.39 33.88
N THR A 93 6.76 -7.09 34.41
CA THR A 93 5.39 -7.06 33.85
C THR A 93 4.70 -5.71 34.05
N GLU A 94 5.00 -4.99 35.14
CA GLU A 94 4.45 -3.65 35.40
C GLU A 94 5.06 -2.60 34.46
N GLU A 95 6.36 -2.68 34.21
CA GLU A 95 7.10 -1.81 33.29
C GLU A 95 6.67 -2.06 31.85
N GLU A 96 6.54 -3.34 31.45
CA GLU A 96 6.00 -3.71 30.13
C GLU A 96 4.60 -3.12 29.93
N THR A 97 3.72 -3.26 30.93
CA THR A 97 2.35 -2.72 30.87
C THR A 97 2.37 -1.20 30.73
N SER A 98 3.22 -0.51 31.48
CA SER A 98 3.32 0.96 31.44
C SER A 98 3.83 1.47 30.09
N VAL A 99 4.86 0.83 29.53
CA VAL A 99 5.39 1.13 28.20
C VAL A 99 4.32 0.90 27.13
N GLN A 100 3.63 -0.23 27.18
CA GLN A 100 2.58 -0.57 26.22
C GLN A 100 1.38 0.37 26.31
N GLN A 101 0.97 0.78 27.51
CA GLN A 101 -0.10 1.76 27.70
C GLN A 101 0.25 3.11 27.06
N LEU A 102 1.50 3.55 27.20
CA LEU A 102 1.96 4.80 26.60
C LEU A 102 1.98 4.74 25.07
N VAL A 103 2.51 3.66 24.49
CA VAL A 103 2.52 3.43 23.03
C VAL A 103 1.09 3.25 22.48
N ALA A 104 0.22 2.57 23.22
CA ALA A 104 -1.19 2.41 22.84
C ALA A 104 -1.90 3.78 22.83
N GLY A 105 -1.69 4.61 23.85
CA GLY A 105 -2.20 5.98 23.89
C GLY A 105 -1.72 6.79 22.68
N MET A 106 -0.45 6.61 22.29
CA MET A 106 0.08 7.26 21.10
C MET A 106 -0.59 6.78 19.80
N THR A 107 -0.77 5.48 19.69
CA THR A 107 -1.44 4.84 18.55
C THR A 107 -2.88 5.35 18.39
N VAL A 108 -3.60 5.56 19.49
CA VAL A 108 -4.98 6.08 19.45
C VAL A 108 -5.04 7.45 18.78
N TRP A 109 -4.26 8.44 19.25
CA TRP A 109 -4.32 9.78 18.66
C TRP A 109 -3.74 9.79 17.23
N LYS A 110 -2.71 8.99 16.96
CA LYS A 110 -2.16 8.80 15.60
C LYS A 110 -3.24 8.29 14.65
N THR A 111 -3.99 7.26 15.01
CA THR A 111 -5.08 6.69 14.19
C THR A 111 -6.20 7.71 13.97
N ILE A 112 -6.52 8.53 14.97
CA ILE A 112 -7.49 9.64 14.81
C ILE A 112 -7.00 10.64 13.75
N VAL A 113 -5.73 11.05 13.83
CA VAL A 113 -5.14 11.98 12.85
C VAL A 113 -5.11 11.37 11.44
N GLN A 114 -4.67 10.11 11.31
CA GLN A 114 -4.59 9.38 10.05
C GLN A 114 -5.95 9.01 9.45
N SER A 115 -7.05 9.08 10.21
CA SER A 115 -8.41 8.84 9.69
C SER A 115 -9.16 10.15 9.44
N ALA A 116 -9.14 11.08 10.39
CA ALA A 116 -9.91 12.32 10.32
C ALA A 116 -9.39 13.26 9.22
N ILE A 117 -8.08 13.49 9.15
CA ILE A 117 -7.49 14.43 8.18
C ILE A 117 -7.64 13.88 6.75
N PRO A 118 -7.25 12.62 6.43
CA PRO A 118 -7.52 12.05 5.12
C PRO A 118 -9.00 12.02 4.77
N SER A 119 -9.92 11.80 5.71
CA SER A 119 -11.37 11.80 5.41
C SER A 119 -11.83 13.15 4.86
N VAL A 120 -11.37 14.25 5.47
CA VAL A 120 -11.66 15.60 4.97
C VAL A 120 -10.95 15.84 3.64
N MET A 121 -9.65 15.52 3.56
CA MET A 121 -8.86 15.67 2.33
C MET A 121 -9.40 14.86 1.15
N MET A 122 -9.93 13.65 1.39
CA MET A 122 -10.50 12.77 0.37
C MET A 122 -11.73 13.38 -0.31
N LEU A 123 -12.53 14.20 0.39
CA LEU A 123 -13.65 14.91 -0.22
C LEU A 123 -13.16 15.90 -1.29
N PHE A 124 -12.09 16.63 -0.98
CA PHE A 124 -11.46 17.56 -1.93
C PHE A 124 -10.71 16.80 -3.04
N LEU A 125 -9.87 15.83 -2.68
CA LEU A 125 -9.08 15.02 -3.63
C LEU A 125 -9.96 14.23 -4.60
N GLY A 126 -11.03 13.60 -4.10
CA GLY A 126 -11.97 12.84 -4.92
C GLY A 126 -12.69 13.75 -5.92
N SER A 127 -13.27 14.86 -5.45
CA SER A 127 -13.97 15.81 -6.32
C SER A 127 -13.04 16.46 -7.36
N TRP A 128 -11.81 16.81 -6.95
CA TRP A 128 -10.80 17.35 -7.85
C TRP A 128 -10.38 16.33 -8.91
N SER A 129 -10.11 15.10 -8.48
CA SER A 129 -9.65 14.02 -9.35
C SER A 129 -10.69 13.64 -10.41
N ASP A 130 -11.97 13.64 -10.04
CA ASP A 130 -13.07 13.35 -10.95
C ASP A 130 -13.29 14.46 -11.98
N ARG A 131 -13.11 15.73 -11.60
CA ARG A 131 -13.28 16.88 -12.52
C ARG A 131 -12.12 17.06 -13.48
N HIS A 132 -10.89 16.92 -12.97
CA HIS A 132 -9.68 17.19 -13.76
C HIS A 132 -9.27 15.98 -14.61
N GLY A 133 -9.79 14.79 -14.33
CA GLY A 133 -9.38 13.53 -14.99
C GLY A 133 -7.91 13.17 -14.76
N ARG A 134 -7.22 13.85 -13.81
CA ARG A 134 -5.80 13.64 -13.52
C ARG A 134 -5.63 12.72 -12.32
N ARG A 135 -5.45 11.42 -12.57
CA ARG A 135 -5.26 10.42 -11.50
C ARG A 135 -3.82 10.30 -11.00
N LYS A 136 -2.83 10.64 -11.83
CA LYS A 136 -1.41 10.47 -11.52
C LYS A 136 -0.90 11.31 -10.34
N PRO A 137 -1.23 12.61 -10.20
CA PRO A 137 -0.81 13.39 -9.03
C PRO A 137 -1.34 12.81 -7.72
N LEU A 138 -2.55 12.25 -7.75
CA LEU A 138 -3.17 11.59 -6.60
C LEU A 138 -2.45 10.30 -6.18
N MET A 139 -1.82 9.57 -7.12
CA MET A 139 -1.02 8.39 -6.79
C MET A 139 0.37 8.74 -6.26
N LEU A 140 0.99 9.79 -6.82
CA LEU A 140 2.35 10.17 -6.44
C LEU A 140 2.41 10.87 -5.06
N MET A 141 1.34 11.55 -4.67
CA MET A 141 1.31 12.36 -3.45
C MET A 141 1.40 11.50 -2.16
N PRO A 142 0.68 10.37 -2.01
CA PRO A 142 0.90 9.42 -0.91
C PRO A 142 2.32 8.85 -0.83
N ILE A 143 2.95 8.58 -1.99
CA ILE A 143 4.33 8.05 -2.03
C ILE A 143 5.32 9.07 -1.45
N ILE A 144 5.14 10.35 -1.75
CA ILE A 144 5.95 11.43 -1.15
C ILE A 144 5.73 11.47 0.37
N GLY A 145 4.48 11.35 0.83
CA GLY A 145 4.18 11.34 2.27
C GLY A 145 4.89 10.24 3.01
N GLU A 146 4.85 9.00 2.51
CA GLU A 146 5.54 7.86 3.14
C GLU A 146 7.07 7.98 3.08
N PHE A 147 7.59 8.56 2.00
CA PHE A 147 9.01 8.90 1.91
C PHE A 147 9.41 9.90 2.99
N LEU A 148 8.63 10.96 3.21
CA LEU A 148 8.86 11.94 4.27
C LEU A 148 8.73 11.31 5.66
N THR A 149 7.77 10.41 5.87
CA THR A 149 7.67 9.61 7.10
C THR A 149 8.94 8.81 7.35
N SER A 150 9.44 8.10 6.33
CA SER A 150 10.67 7.31 6.44
C SER A 150 11.88 8.18 6.78
N MET A 151 11.97 9.38 6.19
CA MET A 151 13.02 10.34 6.52
C MET A 151 12.88 10.90 7.94
N GLY A 152 11.66 11.19 8.38
CA GLY A 152 11.38 11.62 9.75
C GLY A 152 11.73 10.56 10.79
N LEU A 153 11.48 9.28 10.49
CA LEU A 153 11.84 8.15 11.36
C LEU A 153 13.36 7.94 11.40
N ILE A 154 14.07 8.12 10.29
CA ILE A 154 15.55 8.12 10.28
C ILE A 154 16.09 9.24 11.17
N LEU A 155 15.52 10.45 11.09
CA LEU A 155 15.88 11.57 11.95
C LEU A 155 15.61 11.25 13.44
N CYS A 156 14.46 10.65 13.74
CA CYS A 156 14.10 10.22 15.10
C CYS A 156 15.02 9.11 15.63
N THR A 157 15.55 8.27 14.75
CA THR A 157 16.54 7.24 15.10
C THR A 157 17.92 7.87 15.33
N TYR A 158 18.28 8.91 14.58
CA TYR A 158 19.54 9.65 14.76
C TYR A 158 19.57 10.39 16.10
N PHE A 159 18.52 11.14 16.42
CA PHE A 159 18.34 11.80 17.71
C PHE A 159 17.53 10.89 18.65
N PHE A 160 18.09 9.72 18.95
CA PHE A 160 17.36 8.69 19.68
C PHE A 160 16.97 9.15 21.10
N PHE A 161 17.91 9.77 21.83
CA PHE A 161 17.73 10.16 23.23
C PHE A 161 17.15 11.57 23.41
N GLU A 162 17.30 12.43 22.40
CA GLU A 162 16.82 13.81 22.45
C GLU A 162 15.37 13.97 22.01
N LEU A 163 14.91 13.13 21.06
CA LEU A 163 13.54 13.20 20.55
C LEU A 163 12.64 12.18 21.23
N PRO A 164 11.54 12.61 21.87
CA PRO A 164 10.62 11.70 22.53
C PRO A 164 9.77 10.95 21.50
N MET A 165 9.10 9.89 21.96
CA MET A 165 8.31 8.98 21.12
C MET A 165 7.19 9.71 20.35
N GLU A 166 6.65 10.79 20.90
CA GLU A 166 5.59 11.62 20.32
C GLU A 166 6.03 12.25 18.99
N VAL A 167 7.32 12.58 18.81
CA VAL A 167 7.82 13.16 17.56
C VAL A 167 7.82 12.11 16.44
N ALA A 168 8.18 10.87 16.76
CA ALA A 168 8.09 9.76 15.81
C ALA A 168 6.62 9.50 15.43
N GLY A 169 5.72 9.47 16.43
CA GLY A 169 4.28 9.36 16.21
C GLY A 169 3.73 10.51 15.35
N ALA A 170 4.23 11.74 15.53
CA ALA A 170 3.79 12.90 14.77
C ALA A 170 4.23 12.84 13.31
N CYS A 171 5.48 12.45 13.04
CA CYS A 171 5.95 12.20 11.67
C CYS A 171 5.09 11.13 10.98
N GLU A 172 4.80 10.04 11.68
CA GLU A 172 4.00 8.93 11.15
C GLU A 172 2.52 9.30 10.96
N ALA A 173 1.98 10.17 11.80
CA ALA A 173 0.59 10.61 11.68
C ALA A 173 0.44 11.68 10.59
N ILE A 174 1.24 12.73 10.64
CA ILE A 174 1.01 13.98 9.89
C ILE A 174 1.33 13.81 8.41
N PHE A 175 2.50 13.25 8.05
CA PHE A 175 2.88 13.17 6.63
C PHE A 175 1.93 12.31 5.81
N PRO A 176 1.54 11.08 6.23
CA PRO A 176 0.54 10.31 5.50
C PRO A 176 -0.86 10.93 5.59
N ALA A 177 -1.20 11.61 6.68
CA ALA A 177 -2.50 12.25 6.84
C ALA A 177 -2.72 13.39 5.84
N ILE A 178 -1.74 14.28 5.68
CA ILE A 178 -1.84 15.39 4.72
C ILE A 178 -1.74 14.89 3.29
N THR A 179 -1.01 13.79 3.06
CA THR A 179 -0.90 13.22 1.71
C THR A 179 -2.01 12.23 1.36
N GLY A 180 -2.91 11.96 2.30
CA GLY A 180 -4.05 11.06 2.15
C GLY A 180 -3.73 9.57 2.26
N GLY A 181 -2.45 9.20 2.41
CA GLY A 181 -1.98 7.86 2.77
C GLY A 181 -2.52 6.73 1.90
N TRP A 182 -2.72 5.57 2.54
CA TRP A 182 -3.19 4.35 1.87
C TRP A 182 -4.56 4.55 1.20
N PHE A 183 -5.47 5.29 1.83
CA PHE A 183 -6.82 5.52 1.30
C PHE A 183 -6.81 6.25 -0.05
N THR A 184 -6.02 7.33 -0.15
CA THR A 184 -5.91 8.10 -1.39
C THR A 184 -5.21 7.28 -2.47
N MET A 185 -4.19 6.49 -2.11
CA MET A 185 -3.52 5.59 -3.04
C MET A 185 -4.49 4.57 -3.64
N PHE A 186 -5.27 3.87 -2.82
CA PHE A 186 -6.27 2.91 -3.31
C PHE A 186 -7.36 3.56 -4.15
N MET A 187 -7.88 4.71 -3.71
CA MET A 187 -8.88 5.46 -4.47
C MET A 187 -8.35 5.83 -5.86
N ALA A 188 -7.12 6.35 -5.94
CA ALA A 188 -6.50 6.76 -7.19
C ALA A 188 -6.26 5.58 -8.13
N VAL A 189 -5.72 4.46 -7.60
CA VAL A 189 -5.45 3.24 -8.37
C VAL A 189 -6.73 2.62 -8.91
N PHE A 190 -7.78 2.46 -8.08
CA PHE A 190 -9.05 1.91 -8.55
C PHE A 190 -9.75 2.82 -9.56
N SER A 191 -9.66 4.13 -9.39
CA SER A 191 -10.22 5.09 -10.35
C SER A 191 -9.49 5.00 -11.70
N TYR A 192 -8.16 4.96 -11.68
CA TYR A 192 -7.35 4.82 -12.90
C TYR A 192 -7.58 3.50 -13.62
N ILE A 193 -7.68 2.40 -12.88
CA ILE A 193 -8.06 1.10 -13.47
C ILE A 193 -9.44 1.21 -14.12
N GLY A 194 -10.38 1.88 -13.47
CA GLY A 194 -11.70 2.16 -14.01
C GLY A 194 -11.64 2.89 -15.35
N ASP A 195 -10.76 3.88 -15.47
CA ASP A 195 -10.60 4.72 -16.66
C ASP A 195 -9.91 3.95 -17.82
N VAL A 196 -8.87 3.17 -17.54
CA VAL A 196 -8.05 2.48 -18.57
C VAL A 196 -8.63 1.12 -19.00
N THR A 197 -9.53 0.52 -18.23
CA THR A 197 -10.10 -0.82 -18.54
C THR A 197 -11.50 -0.77 -19.13
N THR A 198 -11.78 -1.74 -20.00
CA THR A 198 -13.15 -1.99 -20.47
C THR A 198 -14.01 -2.59 -19.35
N VAL A 199 -15.34 -2.47 -19.48
CA VAL A 199 -16.30 -2.90 -18.45
C VAL A 199 -16.20 -4.39 -18.14
N GLU A 200 -15.88 -5.21 -19.15
CA GLU A 200 -15.77 -6.66 -19.05
C GLU A 200 -14.53 -7.08 -18.25
N MET A 201 -13.41 -6.38 -18.44
CA MET A 201 -12.11 -6.72 -17.82
C MET A 201 -11.83 -5.99 -16.52
N ARG A 202 -12.63 -4.96 -16.18
CA ARG A 202 -12.44 -4.10 -15.00
C ARG A 202 -12.39 -4.91 -13.70
N THR A 203 -13.36 -5.81 -13.50
CA THR A 203 -13.43 -6.64 -12.29
C THR A 203 -12.21 -7.55 -12.15
N LEU A 204 -11.75 -8.13 -13.26
CA LEU A 204 -10.56 -8.99 -13.28
C LEU A 204 -9.30 -8.20 -12.89
N ARG A 205 -9.11 -7.00 -13.48
CA ARG A 205 -7.93 -6.18 -13.18
C ARG A 205 -7.91 -5.69 -11.73
N ILE A 206 -9.07 -5.29 -11.19
CA ILE A 206 -9.19 -4.95 -9.76
C ILE A 206 -8.83 -6.17 -8.89
N GLY A 207 -9.29 -7.37 -9.28
CA GLY A 207 -8.93 -8.61 -8.60
C GLY A 207 -7.42 -8.90 -8.61
N ILE A 208 -6.74 -8.69 -9.74
CA ILE A 208 -5.28 -8.81 -9.85
C ILE A 208 -4.58 -7.82 -8.91
N VAL A 209 -4.99 -6.56 -8.91
CA VAL A 209 -4.40 -5.54 -8.02
C VAL A 209 -4.57 -5.93 -6.56
N ASN A 210 -5.74 -6.41 -6.17
CA ASN A 210 -5.98 -6.89 -4.81
C ASN A 210 -5.11 -8.12 -4.46
N LEU A 211 -4.83 -9.00 -5.41
CA LEU A 211 -3.88 -10.10 -5.22
C LEU A 211 -2.46 -9.59 -4.94
N PHE A 212 -1.96 -8.62 -5.71
CA PHE A 212 -0.62 -8.03 -5.47
C PHE A 212 -0.54 -7.35 -4.11
N VAL A 213 -1.58 -6.63 -3.70
CA VAL A 213 -1.71 -6.03 -2.37
C VAL A 213 -1.66 -7.11 -1.30
N SER A 214 -2.50 -8.15 -1.46
CA SER A 214 -2.62 -9.24 -0.49
C SER A 214 -1.35 -10.09 -0.39
N LEU A 215 -0.53 -10.18 -1.44
CA LEU A 215 0.75 -10.87 -1.40
C LEU A 215 1.87 -9.98 -0.84
N GLY A 216 1.83 -8.68 -1.13
CA GLY A 216 2.82 -7.71 -0.66
C GLY A 216 2.85 -7.60 0.87
N ILE A 217 1.70 -7.68 1.53
CA ILE A 217 1.60 -7.57 3.00
C ILE A 217 2.33 -8.72 3.73
N PRO A 218 2.01 -10.02 3.50
CA PRO A 218 2.73 -11.13 4.12
C PRO A 218 4.22 -11.14 3.81
N ILE A 219 4.61 -10.82 2.57
CA ILE A 219 6.02 -10.74 2.18
C ILE A 219 6.72 -9.63 2.97
N GLY A 220 6.11 -8.45 3.07
CA GLY A 220 6.61 -7.34 3.87
C GLY A 220 6.78 -7.72 5.33
N MET A 221 5.78 -8.36 5.95
CA MET A 221 5.84 -8.82 7.33
C MET A 221 6.92 -9.88 7.55
N ALA A 222 7.02 -10.88 6.68
CA ALA A 222 7.99 -11.95 6.78
C ALA A 222 9.44 -11.41 6.68
N LEU A 223 9.67 -10.45 5.79
CA LEU A 223 10.97 -9.79 5.65
C LEU A 223 11.26 -8.84 6.82
N SER A 224 10.23 -8.20 7.38
CA SER A 224 10.39 -7.16 8.41
C SER A 224 11.12 -7.68 9.65
N GLY A 225 10.72 -8.85 10.17
CA GLY A 225 11.37 -9.43 11.35
C GLY A 225 12.83 -9.83 11.11
N VAL A 226 13.13 -10.42 9.96
CA VAL A 226 14.49 -10.86 9.59
C VAL A 226 15.42 -9.67 9.37
N LEU A 227 14.95 -8.66 8.62
CA LEU A 227 15.71 -7.44 8.38
C LEU A 227 15.93 -6.68 9.69
N TYR A 228 14.94 -6.66 10.60
CA TYR A 228 15.08 -5.94 11.87
C TYR A 228 16.28 -6.44 12.68
N VAL A 229 16.44 -7.76 12.77
CA VAL A 229 17.56 -8.38 13.49
C VAL A 229 18.90 -8.18 12.77
N LYS A 230 18.92 -8.15 11.43
CA LYS A 230 20.16 -8.12 10.63
C LYS A 230 20.74 -6.72 10.42
N ILE A 231 19.88 -5.73 10.15
CA ILE A 231 20.29 -4.39 9.68
C ILE A 231 19.79 -3.25 10.59
N GLY A 232 18.98 -3.57 11.61
CA GLY A 232 18.45 -2.60 12.57
C GLY A 232 17.51 -1.56 11.96
N PHE A 233 17.19 -0.53 12.75
CA PHE A 233 16.25 0.53 12.38
C PHE A 233 16.69 1.31 11.13
N TYR A 234 17.96 1.77 11.08
CA TYR A 234 18.49 2.54 9.95
C TYR A 234 18.43 1.78 8.62
N GLY A 235 18.75 0.49 8.64
CA GLY A 235 18.70 -0.35 7.46
C GLY A 235 17.28 -0.46 6.90
N ILE A 236 16.30 -0.74 7.76
CA ILE A 236 14.90 -0.87 7.31
C ILE A 236 14.37 0.45 6.73
N PHE A 237 14.57 1.56 7.44
CA PHE A 237 14.02 2.84 6.99
C PHE A 237 14.72 3.34 5.71
N SER A 238 16.02 3.10 5.53
CA SER A 238 16.74 3.46 4.31
C SER A 238 16.33 2.60 3.10
N ILE A 239 16.12 1.30 3.29
CA ILE A 239 15.56 0.41 2.25
C ILE A 239 14.15 0.88 1.87
N SER A 240 13.33 1.22 2.86
CA SER A 240 11.97 1.69 2.64
C SER A 240 11.96 3.00 1.84
N ALA A 241 12.78 3.98 2.24
CA ALA A 241 12.96 5.23 1.51
C ALA A 241 13.41 5.01 0.06
N THR A 242 14.34 4.08 -0.18
CA THR A 242 14.82 3.76 -1.53
C THR A 242 13.72 3.14 -2.39
N LEU A 243 12.92 2.24 -1.83
CA LEU A 243 11.77 1.64 -2.52
C LEU A 243 10.70 2.68 -2.85
N TYR A 244 10.44 3.66 -1.97
CA TYR A 244 9.54 4.77 -2.29
C TYR A 244 10.06 5.64 -3.42
N ILE A 245 11.36 5.93 -3.46
CA ILE A 245 11.98 6.67 -4.57
C ILE A 245 11.79 5.90 -5.89
N ILE A 246 12.05 4.59 -5.89
CA ILE A 246 11.84 3.74 -7.06
C ILE A 246 10.37 3.75 -7.49
N SER A 247 9.44 3.61 -6.54
CA SER A 247 7.99 3.67 -6.80
C SER A 247 7.58 5.01 -7.40
N PHE A 248 8.13 6.11 -6.90
CA PHE A 248 7.87 7.45 -7.40
C PHE A 248 8.33 7.63 -8.85
N PHE A 249 9.58 7.25 -9.16
CA PHE A 249 10.11 7.34 -10.53
C PHE A 249 9.40 6.40 -11.51
N TYR A 250 9.04 5.20 -11.06
CA TYR A 250 8.24 4.27 -11.84
C TYR A 250 6.86 4.85 -12.14
N GLY A 251 6.14 5.33 -11.12
CA GLY A 251 4.83 5.99 -11.28
C GLY A 251 4.91 7.22 -12.19
N MET A 252 5.99 8.01 -12.09
CA MET A 252 6.20 9.16 -12.94
C MET A 252 6.45 8.80 -14.41
N SER A 253 7.13 7.70 -14.71
CA SER A 253 7.53 7.35 -16.07
C SER A 253 6.52 6.43 -16.78
N HIS A 254 5.95 5.46 -16.08
CA HIS A 254 5.09 4.42 -16.66
C HIS A 254 3.59 4.77 -16.63
N ILE A 255 3.14 5.57 -15.66
CA ILE A 255 1.71 5.94 -15.58
C ILE A 255 1.43 7.05 -16.58
N LYS A 256 0.70 6.66 -17.63
CA LYS A 256 0.21 7.56 -18.66
C LYS A 256 -1.02 8.28 -18.13
N GLU A 257 -0.99 9.61 -18.11
CA GLU A 257 -2.22 10.39 -17.91
C GLU A 257 -3.05 10.30 -19.18
N GLU A 258 -4.17 9.58 -19.13
CA GLU A 258 -5.19 9.75 -20.16
C GLU A 258 -5.79 11.14 -20.00
N LYS A 259 -5.70 11.96 -21.05
CA LYS A 259 -6.41 13.24 -21.10
C LYS A 259 -7.88 12.93 -21.27
N THR A 260 -8.62 12.76 -20.17
CA THR A 260 -10.08 12.74 -20.25
C THR A 260 -10.53 14.04 -20.92
N GLN A 261 -11.13 13.92 -22.09
CA GLN A 261 -11.72 15.04 -22.82
C GLN A 261 -13.01 15.48 -22.13
N THR A 262 -12.92 16.14 -20.99
CA THR A 262 -14.03 16.97 -20.50
C THR A 262 -13.93 18.36 -21.14
N PRO A 263 -14.98 18.88 -21.79
CA PRO A 263 -14.96 20.18 -22.43
C PRO A 263 -15.11 21.28 -21.37
N ILE A 264 -14.06 21.51 -20.57
CA ILE A 264 -13.93 22.77 -19.86
C ILE A 264 -12.85 23.56 -20.57
N SER A 265 -13.31 24.30 -21.58
CA SER A 265 -12.57 25.40 -22.19
C SER A 265 -12.16 26.37 -21.09
N ASN A 266 -10.91 26.29 -20.65
CA ASN A 266 -10.21 27.44 -20.10
C ASN A 266 -8.73 27.32 -20.48
N LYS A 267 -8.32 28.19 -21.42
CA LYS A 267 -6.93 28.36 -21.84
C LYS A 267 -6.05 28.62 -20.60
N PRO A 268 -4.84 28.03 -20.49
CA PRO A 268 -3.97 28.28 -19.35
C PRO A 268 -3.45 29.72 -19.40
N ARG A 269 -3.79 30.53 -18.38
CA ARG A 269 -3.16 31.83 -18.13
C ARG A 269 -1.91 31.62 -17.25
N PRO A 270 -0.83 32.41 -17.42
CA PRO A 270 0.37 32.30 -16.59
C PRO A 270 0.04 32.66 -15.13
N GLY A 271 0.30 31.74 -14.19
CA GLY A 271 -0.09 31.84 -12.76
C GLY A 271 -0.77 30.57 -12.17
N GLN A 272 -0.69 29.44 -12.87
CA GLN A 272 -1.59 28.29 -12.75
C GLN A 272 -1.50 27.47 -11.43
N THR A 273 -0.39 27.47 -10.69
CA THR A 273 -0.27 26.68 -9.45
C THR A 273 -1.14 27.22 -8.32
N CYS A 274 -1.20 28.54 -8.13
CA CYS A 274 -2.11 29.16 -7.14
C CYS A 274 -3.59 29.02 -7.53
N ALA A 275 -3.91 29.02 -8.83
CA ALA A 275 -5.27 28.80 -9.30
C ALA A 275 -5.73 27.35 -9.07
N THR A 276 -4.87 26.36 -9.31
CA THR A 276 -5.19 24.94 -9.08
C THR A 276 -5.33 24.59 -7.60
N VAL A 277 -4.53 25.19 -6.71
CA VAL A 277 -4.68 25.00 -5.25
C VAL A 277 -5.94 25.69 -4.72
N ARG A 278 -6.30 26.85 -5.28
CA ARG A 278 -7.55 27.55 -4.94
C ARG A 278 -8.79 26.78 -5.41
N ASP A 279 -8.73 26.18 -6.59
CA ASP A 279 -9.78 25.31 -7.15
C ASP A 279 -9.87 23.97 -6.39
N PHE A 280 -8.75 23.47 -5.87
CA PHE A 280 -8.68 22.27 -5.03
C PHE A 280 -9.41 22.44 -3.68
N PHE A 281 -9.34 23.63 -3.07
CA PHE A 281 -10.05 23.95 -1.82
C PHE A 281 -11.43 24.59 -2.05
N ASP A 282 -12.01 24.49 -3.24
CA ASP A 282 -13.34 25.05 -3.49
C ASP A 282 -14.44 24.18 -2.86
N ILE A 283 -15.08 24.73 -1.82
CA ILE A 283 -16.12 24.06 -1.03
C ILE A 283 -17.37 23.80 -1.87
N ASP A 284 -17.62 24.60 -2.92
CA ASP A 284 -18.78 24.43 -3.79
C ASP A 284 -18.76 23.05 -4.49
N HIS A 285 -17.59 22.51 -4.78
CA HIS A 285 -17.41 21.20 -5.41
C HIS A 285 -17.74 20.04 -4.49
N VAL A 286 -17.40 20.19 -3.21
CA VAL A 286 -17.75 19.21 -2.17
C VAL A 286 -19.27 19.24 -1.96
N ILE A 287 -19.87 20.43 -1.86
CA ILE A 287 -21.32 20.59 -1.71
C ILE A 287 -22.08 19.96 -2.89
N GLU A 288 -21.60 20.11 -4.12
CA GLU A 288 -22.23 19.50 -5.29
C GLU A 288 -22.18 17.97 -5.24
N THR A 289 -21.05 17.40 -4.81
CA THR A 289 -20.89 15.95 -4.60
C THR A 289 -21.85 15.44 -3.52
N PHE A 290 -21.95 16.15 -2.39
CA PHE A 290 -22.92 15.83 -1.33
C PHE A 290 -24.37 15.93 -1.80
N LYS A 291 -24.71 16.97 -2.59
CA LYS A 291 -26.05 17.12 -3.18
C LYS A 291 -26.40 15.94 -4.08
N VAL A 292 -25.45 15.36 -4.81
CA VAL A 292 -25.69 14.18 -5.66
C VAL A 292 -25.98 12.93 -4.81
N VAL A 293 -25.34 12.76 -3.66
CA VAL A 293 -25.60 11.64 -2.73
C VAL A 293 -27.04 11.70 -2.19
N PHE A 294 -27.53 12.91 -1.87
CA PHE A 294 -28.87 13.11 -1.34
C PHE A 294 -29.95 13.33 -2.40
N LYS A 295 -29.58 13.38 -3.69
CA LYS A 295 -30.53 13.58 -4.79
C LYS A 295 -31.42 12.35 -4.97
N GLU A 296 -32.72 12.57 -4.99
CA GLU A 296 -33.67 11.53 -5.35
C GLU A 296 -33.51 11.19 -6.84
N GLY A 297 -33.22 9.91 -7.12
CA GLY A 297 -32.96 9.41 -8.47
C GLY A 297 -33.85 8.23 -8.81
N LYS A 298 -34.17 8.05 -10.10
CA LYS A 298 -34.93 6.90 -10.62
C LYS A 298 -34.32 5.58 -10.10
N GLY A 299 -35.17 4.69 -9.57
CA GLY A 299 -34.78 3.33 -9.17
C GLY A 299 -34.26 3.14 -7.73
N ASN A 300 -34.76 3.91 -6.75
CA ASN A 300 -34.37 3.82 -5.33
C ASN A 300 -32.85 3.98 -5.10
N ARG A 301 -32.19 4.85 -5.88
CA ARG A 301 -30.73 5.09 -5.80
C ARG A 301 -30.28 5.46 -4.39
N LYS A 302 -31.01 6.35 -3.71
CA LYS A 302 -30.73 6.78 -2.33
C LYS A 302 -30.70 5.58 -1.36
N MET A 303 -31.69 4.68 -1.45
CA MET A 303 -31.75 3.47 -0.62
C MET A 303 -30.56 2.54 -0.90
N ARG A 304 -30.16 2.36 -2.16
CA ARG A 304 -28.98 1.54 -2.50
C ARG A 304 -27.68 2.11 -1.96
N VAL A 305 -27.50 3.43 -2.06
CA VAL A 305 -26.30 4.09 -1.51
C VAL A 305 -26.26 3.97 0.01
N ILE A 306 -27.39 4.18 0.70
CA ILE A 306 -27.47 4.01 2.16
C ILE A 306 -27.18 2.55 2.55
N MET A 307 -27.80 1.58 1.86
CA MET A 307 -27.54 0.16 2.10
C MET A 307 -26.06 -0.21 1.88
N LEU A 308 -25.44 0.31 0.83
CA LEU A 308 -24.00 0.11 0.59
C LEU A 308 -23.14 0.70 1.70
N MET A 309 -23.45 1.90 2.20
CA MET A 309 -22.72 2.51 3.32
C MET A 309 -22.84 1.68 4.61
N VAL A 310 -24.05 1.19 4.92
CA VAL A 310 -24.28 0.32 6.09
C VAL A 310 -23.53 -1.01 5.93
N CYS A 311 -23.59 -1.64 4.75
CA CYS A 311 -22.82 -2.86 4.49
C CYS A 311 -21.31 -2.64 4.65
N CYS A 312 -20.76 -1.54 4.13
CA CYS A 312 -19.36 -1.20 4.31
C CYS A 312 -19.00 -1.04 5.80
N MET A 313 -19.82 -0.35 6.60
CA MET A 313 -19.59 -0.23 8.04
C MET A 313 -19.59 -1.59 8.76
N VAL A 314 -20.54 -2.46 8.44
CA VAL A 314 -20.66 -3.80 9.05
C VAL A 314 -19.52 -4.73 8.64
N ILE A 315 -19.02 -4.62 7.41
CA ILE A 315 -17.92 -5.48 6.92
C ILE A 315 -16.56 -4.95 7.42
N ILE A 316 -16.31 -3.65 7.27
CA ILE A 316 -14.99 -3.03 7.49
C ILE A 316 -14.73 -2.77 8.98
N GLY A 317 -15.76 -2.46 9.77
CA GLY A 317 -15.63 -2.18 11.20
C GLY A 317 -15.02 -3.34 11.99
N PRO A 318 -15.56 -4.57 11.91
CA PRO A 318 -15.00 -5.74 12.59
C PRO A 318 -13.62 -6.14 12.07
N MET A 319 -13.31 -5.85 10.80
CA MET A 319 -12.01 -6.16 10.21
C MET A 319 -10.91 -5.32 10.84
N HIS A 320 -11.11 -4.00 11.01
CA HIS A 320 -10.11 -3.13 11.65
C HIS A 320 -9.79 -3.57 13.09
N GLY A 321 -10.80 -3.92 13.89
CA GLY A 321 -10.58 -4.41 15.26
C GLY A 321 -9.94 -5.81 15.35
N LYS A 322 -9.89 -6.55 14.24
CA LYS A 322 -9.23 -7.86 14.15
C LYS A 322 -7.80 -7.75 13.61
N TYR A 323 -7.54 -6.88 12.64
CA TYR A 323 -6.20 -6.68 12.07
C TYR A 323 -5.16 -6.30 13.13
N GLU A 324 -5.50 -5.38 14.04
CA GLU A 324 -4.60 -4.99 15.15
C GLU A 324 -4.22 -6.18 16.06
N LYS A 325 -5.13 -7.16 16.22
CA LYS A 325 -4.89 -8.37 17.02
C LYS A 325 -4.09 -9.42 16.25
N TYR A 326 -4.32 -9.56 14.94
CA TYR A 326 -3.64 -10.53 14.11
C TYR A 326 -2.17 -10.15 13.83
N ASP A 327 -1.85 -8.87 13.67
CA ASP A 327 -0.45 -8.44 13.51
C ASP A 327 0.37 -8.76 14.78
N LEU A 328 -0.21 -8.56 15.97
CA LEU A 328 0.43 -8.92 17.23
C LEU A 328 0.70 -10.44 17.32
N PHE A 329 -0.28 -11.25 16.92
CA PHE A 329 -0.21 -12.72 16.99
C PHE A 329 0.71 -13.32 15.90
N ALA A 330 0.65 -12.79 14.68
CA ALA A 330 1.51 -13.20 13.58
C ALA A 330 2.98 -12.86 13.85
N THR A 331 3.24 -11.70 14.45
CA THR A 331 4.59 -11.29 14.87
C THR A 331 5.13 -12.21 15.98
N SER A 332 4.29 -12.61 16.95
CA SER A 332 4.69 -13.62 17.94
C SER A 332 4.97 -14.99 17.33
N ALA A 333 4.11 -15.45 16.40
CA ALA A 333 4.22 -16.78 15.81
C ALA A 333 5.42 -16.91 14.85
N LEU A 334 5.69 -15.90 14.02
CA LEU A 334 6.83 -15.89 13.10
C LEU A 334 8.18 -15.92 13.83
N ARG A 335 8.26 -15.31 15.02
CA ARG A 335 9.49 -15.30 15.82
C ARG A 335 9.72 -16.61 16.58
N THR A 336 8.66 -17.30 17.02
CA THR A 336 8.75 -18.66 17.61
C THR A 336 9.17 -19.72 16.60
N VAL A 337 8.92 -19.52 15.31
CA VAL A 337 9.31 -20.48 14.25
C VAL A 337 10.73 -20.24 13.74
N LEU A 338 11.31 -19.06 13.97
CA LEU A 338 12.64 -18.66 13.49
C LEU A 338 13.76 -18.75 14.55
N ILE A 339 13.45 -19.24 15.76
CA ILE A 339 14.40 -19.56 16.85
C ILE A 339 14.37 -21.07 17.09
#